data_AF-A0AAN9FCP0-F1
#
_entry.id   AF-A0AAN9FCP0-F1
#
_cell.length_a   1.000
_cell.length_b   1.000
_cell.length_c   1.000
_cell.angle_alpha   90.00
_cell.angle_beta   90.00
_cell.angle_gamma   90.00
#
_symmetry.space_group_name_H-M   'P 1'
#
loop_
_entity.id
_entity.type
_entity.pdbx_description
1 polymer ?
#
loop_
_entity_poly.entity_id
_entity_poly.type
_entity_poly.pdbx_seq_one_letter_code
_entity_poly.pdbx_strand_id
1 'polypeptide(L)'
;MNPMEPPKRSSALEGVHGVHVVPHSPFALRETDHSGEFLSPTCGTSTTEENQLLSMQRVWQQIPAYLRPIHCRTSCHGDMHLAETVANVLTSIPFIALGMHTPRKNLNSKLYANSLIGVGVASSVYHCSRGRLRKYLRWIDYTMIATATVCLSRALRNENPKLLMAATAAFLPVQPLMVSLIHTGMMEVAFAKRALKDPDLRMAHTVHKMSSLLGGMLFVADDLFPKTPYLHAGWHLAAAVGVGTCNKLLE
;
A
#
# COMPACT_ATOMS: atom_id res chain seq x y z
N MET A 1 -48.11 -47.16 -47.91
CA MET A 1 -47.28 -47.73 -48.99
C MET A 1 -46.07 -46.84 -49.18
N ASN A 2 -44.89 -47.44 -49.31
CA ASN A 2 -43.56 -46.82 -49.24
C ASN A 2 -43.26 -45.79 -50.37
N PRO A 3 -42.22 -44.93 -50.18
CA PRO A 3 -41.84 -43.81 -51.05
C PRO A 3 -40.85 -44.21 -52.17
N MET A 4 -40.68 -43.38 -53.21
CA MET A 4 -39.64 -43.53 -54.24
C MET A 4 -38.90 -42.20 -54.52
N GLU A 5 -37.67 -42.15 -54.01
CA GLU A 5 -36.36 -41.65 -54.50
C GLU A 5 -36.21 -40.41 -55.42
N PRO A 6 -35.20 -39.56 -55.12
CA PRO A 6 -34.32 -38.93 -56.10
C PRO A 6 -32.93 -39.63 -56.23
N PRO A 7 -32.20 -39.44 -57.35
CA PRO A 7 -31.15 -40.37 -57.80
C PRO A 7 -29.71 -40.06 -57.33
N LYS A 8 -28.99 -41.18 -57.15
CA LYS A 8 -27.55 -41.49 -57.35
C LYS A 8 -26.45 -40.52 -56.90
N ARG A 9 -25.70 -41.00 -55.89
CA ARG A 9 -24.30 -40.65 -55.60
C ARG A 9 -23.34 -41.17 -56.68
N SER A 10 -22.35 -40.36 -57.03
CA SER A 10 -21.07 -40.82 -57.59
C SER A 10 -20.00 -40.73 -56.51
N SER A 11 -19.37 -41.87 -56.26
CA SER A 11 -18.28 -42.14 -55.34
C SER A 11 -16.94 -41.73 -55.94
N ALA A 12 -16.22 -40.80 -55.30
CA ALA A 12 -14.78 -40.68 -55.46
C ALA A 12 -14.22 -39.96 -54.23
N LEU A 13 -13.20 -40.57 -53.62
CA LEU A 13 -12.43 -40.09 -52.46
C LEU A 13 -13.00 -40.49 -51.08
N GLU A 14 -13.14 -41.80 -50.94
CA GLU A 14 -12.95 -42.50 -49.68
C GLU A 14 -11.46 -42.39 -49.28
N GLY A 15 -11.21 -41.91 -48.06
CA GLY A 15 -9.90 -42.07 -47.40
C GLY A 15 -8.89 -40.92 -47.55
N VAL A 16 -9.13 -39.78 -46.90
CA VAL A 16 -8.03 -38.98 -46.30
C VAL A 16 -8.54 -38.37 -44.99
N HIS A 17 -8.19 -39.00 -43.87
CA HIS A 17 -8.42 -38.45 -42.54
C HIS A 17 -7.21 -37.63 -42.09
N GLY A 18 -7.48 -36.38 -41.70
CA GLY A 18 -6.68 -35.62 -40.75
C GLY A 18 -5.51 -34.83 -41.35
N VAL A 19 -5.66 -33.50 -41.43
CA VAL A 19 -4.94 -32.51 -40.60
C VAL A 19 -5.63 -31.16 -40.86
N HIS A 20 -6.18 -30.55 -39.80
CA HIS A 20 -6.77 -29.21 -39.86
C HIS A 20 -5.67 -28.18 -39.55
N VAL A 21 -5.27 -27.41 -40.56
CA VAL A 21 -4.39 -26.24 -40.39
C VAL A 21 -5.24 -25.00 -40.59
N VAL A 22 -5.39 -24.18 -39.54
CA VAL A 22 -6.07 -22.87 -39.61
C VAL A 22 -5.04 -21.78 -39.90
N PRO A 23 -5.27 -20.93 -40.91
CA PRO A 23 -4.58 -19.66 -41.02
C PRO A 23 -5.53 -18.44 -40.86
N HIS A 24 -5.10 -17.59 -39.94
CA HIS A 24 -5.38 -16.19 -39.63
C HIS A 24 -6.06 -15.25 -40.67
N SER A 25 -7.02 -14.45 -40.13
CA SER A 25 -7.44 -13.04 -40.37
C SER A 25 -6.61 -12.17 -41.34
N PRO A 26 -7.23 -11.26 -42.16
CA PRO A 26 -7.27 -9.82 -41.79
C PRO A 26 -8.47 -8.97 -42.33
N PHE A 27 -8.95 -8.03 -41.50
CA PHE A 27 -9.61 -6.72 -41.81
C PHE A 27 -10.80 -6.60 -42.79
N ALA A 28 -11.90 -5.98 -42.32
CA ALA A 28 -12.93 -5.35 -43.16
C ALA A 28 -13.42 -4.02 -42.54
N LEU A 29 -13.63 -3.01 -43.41
CA LEU A 29 -13.90 -1.60 -43.10
C LEU A 29 -15.31 -1.18 -43.61
N ARG A 30 -16.13 -0.66 -42.68
CA ARG A 30 -17.18 0.41 -42.72
C ARG A 30 -18.40 0.36 -43.67
N GLU A 31 -19.62 0.51 -43.09
CA GLU A 31 -20.66 1.57 -43.30
C GLU A 31 -21.93 1.25 -42.47
N THR A 32 -22.25 1.98 -41.38
CA THR A 32 -23.24 3.08 -41.23
C THR A 32 -24.67 2.81 -41.73
N ASP A 33 -25.63 2.75 -40.80
CA ASP A 33 -26.99 3.25 -41.03
C ASP A 33 -27.60 3.86 -39.74
N HIS A 34 -28.34 4.96 -39.92
CA HIS A 34 -28.84 5.92 -38.93
C HIS A 34 -30.15 5.50 -38.24
N SER A 35 -30.29 5.78 -36.92
CA SER A 35 -31.49 6.44 -36.33
C SER A 35 -31.47 6.55 -34.78
N GLY A 36 -31.51 7.79 -34.25
CA GLY A 36 -32.40 8.19 -33.14
C GLY A 36 -31.96 8.10 -31.66
N GLU A 37 -31.26 9.13 -31.19
CA GLU A 37 -31.34 9.81 -29.87
C GLU A 37 -31.67 9.06 -28.55
N PHE A 38 -30.69 9.01 -27.63
CA PHE A 38 -30.81 9.67 -26.30
C PHE A 38 -29.42 9.90 -25.70
N LEU A 39 -29.13 11.14 -25.32
CA LEU A 39 -27.87 11.57 -24.72
C LEU A 39 -27.69 11.00 -23.30
N SER A 40 -26.52 10.42 -23.03
CA SER A 40 -25.98 10.26 -21.68
C SER A 40 -24.48 10.57 -21.75
N PRO A 41 -23.96 11.56 -21.00
CA PRO A 41 -22.54 11.83 -20.98
C PRO A 41 -21.88 10.80 -20.06
N THR A 42 -21.46 9.66 -20.63
CA THR A 42 -20.57 8.75 -19.92
C THR A 42 -19.19 9.41 -19.84
N CYS A 43 -18.95 10.05 -18.70
CA CYS A 43 -17.67 10.60 -18.29
C CYS A 43 -16.59 9.51 -18.44
N GLY A 44 -15.60 9.76 -19.30
CA GLY A 44 -14.49 8.85 -19.58
C GLY A 44 -13.55 8.74 -18.39
N THR A 45 -13.74 7.72 -17.55
CA THR A 45 -12.84 7.38 -16.43
C THR A 45 -12.10 6.06 -16.63
N SER A 46 -12.24 5.36 -17.76
CA SER A 46 -11.72 3.98 -17.89
C SER A 46 -10.26 3.86 -18.34
N THR A 47 -9.72 4.76 -19.15
CA THR A 47 -8.38 4.57 -19.74
C THR A 47 -7.24 4.90 -18.78
N THR A 48 -7.44 5.84 -17.85
CA THR A 48 -6.38 6.28 -16.92
C THR A 48 -6.20 5.32 -15.76
N GLU A 49 -7.30 4.80 -15.20
CA GLU A 49 -7.27 3.81 -14.11
C GLU A 49 -6.66 2.48 -14.56
N GLU A 50 -7.03 2.00 -15.76
CA GLU A 50 -6.47 0.76 -16.33
C GLU A 50 -4.95 0.89 -16.55
N ASN A 51 -4.49 2.01 -17.09
CA ASN A 51 -3.06 2.26 -17.30
C ASN A 51 -2.27 2.37 -15.99
N GLN A 52 -2.84 2.98 -14.93
CA GLN A 52 -2.22 3.04 -13.62
C GLN A 52 -2.14 1.66 -12.96
N LEU A 53 -3.21 0.87 -13.05
CA LEU A 53 -3.26 -0.48 -12.50
C LEU A 53 -2.26 -1.40 -13.22
N LEU A 54 -2.14 -1.28 -14.55
CA LEU A 54 -1.15 -1.98 -15.37
C LEU A 54 0.29 -1.57 -15.01
N SER A 55 0.54 -0.29 -14.71
CA SER A 55 1.86 0.20 -14.26
C SER A 55 2.24 -0.36 -12.88
N MET A 56 1.34 -0.31 -11.91
CA MET A 56 1.58 -0.90 -10.57
C MET A 56 1.73 -2.41 -10.63
N GLN A 57 0.93 -3.09 -11.45
CA GLN A 57 1.05 -4.52 -11.68
C GLN A 57 2.41 -4.84 -12.30
N ARG A 58 2.91 -4.04 -13.25
CA ARG A 58 4.24 -4.23 -13.85
C ARG A 58 5.36 -4.07 -12.82
N VAL A 59 5.33 -3.02 -12.01
CA VAL A 59 6.30 -2.79 -10.93
C VAL A 59 6.27 -3.95 -9.92
N TRP A 60 5.09 -4.44 -9.57
CA TRP A 60 4.96 -5.57 -8.65
C TRP A 60 5.46 -6.90 -9.21
N GLN A 61 5.25 -7.15 -10.50
CA GLN A 61 5.79 -8.35 -11.17
C GLN A 61 7.31 -8.28 -11.31
N GLN A 62 7.90 -7.08 -11.32
CA GLN A 62 9.35 -6.89 -11.31
C GLN A 62 9.99 -7.20 -9.95
N ILE A 63 9.22 -7.31 -8.86
CA ILE A 63 9.74 -7.76 -7.57
C ILE A 63 9.94 -9.28 -7.62
N PRO A 64 11.18 -9.79 -7.46
CA PRO A 64 11.46 -11.21 -7.48
C PRO A 64 10.58 -11.98 -6.48
N ALA A 65 10.13 -13.19 -6.85
CA ALA A 65 9.14 -13.93 -6.06
C ALA A 65 9.58 -14.19 -4.60
N TYR A 66 10.88 -14.34 -4.34
CA TYR A 66 11.47 -14.50 -3.01
C TYR A 66 11.59 -13.19 -2.21
N LEU A 67 11.46 -12.04 -2.88
CA LEU A 67 11.45 -10.70 -2.28
C LEU A 67 10.03 -10.13 -2.16
N ARG A 68 9.00 -10.91 -2.51
CA ARG A 68 7.63 -10.45 -2.33
C ARG A 68 7.35 -10.29 -0.84
N PRO A 69 6.74 -9.17 -0.41
CA PRO A 69 6.40 -8.95 0.98
C PRO A 69 5.57 -10.11 1.52
N ILE A 70 6.17 -10.89 2.42
CA ILE A 70 5.47 -11.84 3.27
C ILE A 70 4.53 -10.98 4.12
N HIS A 71 3.27 -11.40 4.29
CA HIS A 71 2.15 -10.75 5.04
C HIS A 71 1.02 -10.11 4.21
N CYS A 72 1.06 -10.12 2.87
CA CYS A 72 -0.15 -9.80 2.08
C CYS A 72 -1.23 -10.92 2.10
N ARG A 73 -1.06 -11.97 2.91
CA ARG A 73 -1.90 -13.18 2.86
C ARG A 73 -2.99 -13.23 3.95
N THR A 74 -2.81 -12.53 5.08
CA THR A 74 -3.66 -12.69 6.27
C THR A 74 -4.79 -11.66 6.42
N SER A 75 -4.68 -10.45 5.85
CA SER A 75 -5.76 -9.44 5.90
C SER A 75 -6.36 -9.17 4.51
N CYS A 76 -7.08 -10.15 3.97
CA CYS A 76 -7.96 -9.90 2.81
C CYS A 76 -9.28 -9.23 3.21
N HIS A 77 -9.54 -9.04 4.51
CA HIS A 77 -10.63 -8.20 4.98
C HIS A 77 -10.14 -6.75 4.97
N GLY A 78 -10.69 -5.95 4.06
CA GLY A 78 -10.59 -4.49 4.16
C GLY A 78 -11.53 -3.98 5.25
N ASP A 79 -11.61 -2.65 5.39
CA ASP A 79 -12.57 -2.01 6.31
C ASP A 79 -13.98 -2.59 6.09
N MET A 80 -14.62 -3.02 7.17
CA MET A 80 -15.87 -3.79 7.12
C MET A 80 -17.05 -2.92 6.65
N HIS A 81 -17.11 -1.67 7.11
CA HIS A 81 -18.19 -0.72 6.81
C HIS A 81 -17.65 0.70 6.62
N LEU A 82 -18.49 1.57 6.05
CA LEU A 82 -18.12 2.96 5.73
C LEU A 82 -17.63 3.73 6.97
N ALA A 83 -18.25 3.53 8.13
CA ALA A 83 -17.84 4.24 9.35
C ALA A 83 -16.43 3.85 9.82
N GLU A 84 -16.00 2.60 9.59
CA GLU A 84 -14.63 2.18 9.86
C GLU A 84 -13.64 2.81 8.88
N THR A 85 -13.98 2.87 7.59
CA THR A 85 -13.17 3.64 6.62
C THR A 85 -13.03 5.10 7.01
N VAL A 86 -14.14 5.74 7.39
CA VAL A 86 -14.12 7.15 7.85
C VAL A 86 -13.25 7.29 9.10
N ALA A 87 -13.40 6.39 10.08
CA ALA A 87 -12.59 6.41 11.29
C ALA A 87 -11.10 6.27 10.96
N ASN A 88 -10.71 5.27 10.15
CA ASN A 88 -9.32 5.05 9.77
C ASN A 88 -8.72 6.26 9.03
N VAL A 89 -9.46 6.87 8.09
CA VAL A 89 -9.00 8.07 7.38
C VAL A 89 -8.84 9.25 8.34
N LEU A 90 -9.81 9.49 9.23
CA LEU A 90 -9.74 10.57 10.21
C LEU A 90 -8.55 10.39 11.16
N THR A 91 -8.26 9.15 11.58
CA THR A 91 -7.12 8.87 12.46
C THR A 91 -5.77 8.89 11.72
N SER A 92 -5.75 8.93 10.39
CA SER A 92 -4.53 9.17 9.60
C SER A 92 -4.17 10.65 9.44
N ILE A 93 -5.13 11.57 9.56
CA ILE A 93 -4.92 13.04 9.45
C ILE A 93 -3.88 13.57 10.46
N PRO A 94 -3.85 13.13 11.73
CA PRO A 94 -2.83 13.53 12.68
C PRO A 94 -1.40 13.40 12.17
N PHE A 95 -1.05 12.38 11.37
CA PHE A 95 0.30 12.24 10.81
C PHE A 95 0.66 13.38 9.84
N ILE A 96 -0.31 13.88 9.09
CA ILE A 96 -0.14 15.06 8.21
C ILE A 96 0.13 16.29 9.07
N ALA A 97 -0.72 16.53 10.08
CA ALA A 97 -0.56 17.66 11.00
C ALA A 97 0.80 17.62 11.73
N LEU A 98 1.19 16.45 12.22
CA LEU A 98 2.47 16.24 12.87
C LEU A 98 3.64 16.55 11.94
N GLY A 99 3.61 16.05 10.70
CA GLY A 99 4.64 16.35 9.71
C GLY A 99 4.68 17.83 9.28
N MET A 100 3.54 18.53 9.33
CA MET A 100 3.49 19.98 9.13
C MET A 100 4.19 20.74 10.27
N HIS A 101 4.03 20.28 11.50
CA HIS A 101 4.58 20.89 12.72
C HIS A 101 5.98 20.39 13.11
N THR A 102 6.50 19.35 12.47
CA THR A 102 7.86 18.83 12.73
C THR A 102 8.93 19.90 12.48
N PRO A 103 9.92 20.08 13.38
CA PRO A 103 11.03 20.99 13.17
C PRO A 103 11.84 20.69 11.88
N ARG A 104 12.05 21.70 11.02
CA ARG A 104 12.71 21.55 9.71
C ARG A 104 14.13 22.14 9.66
N LYS A 105 14.89 21.94 10.73
CA LYS A 105 16.21 22.58 10.94
C LYS A 105 17.28 22.16 9.92
N ASN A 106 17.24 20.92 9.43
CA ASN A 106 18.20 20.38 8.46
C ASN A 106 17.52 19.47 7.43
N LEU A 107 18.27 19.01 6.43
CA LEU A 107 17.74 18.14 5.36
C LEU A 107 17.13 16.85 5.90
N ASN A 108 17.75 16.20 6.89
CA ASN A 108 17.23 14.95 7.46
C ASN A 108 15.90 15.17 8.17
N SER A 109 15.79 16.24 8.96
CA SER A 109 14.52 16.61 9.62
C SER A 109 13.44 17.03 8.62
N LYS A 110 13.81 17.67 7.49
CA LYS A 110 12.88 17.97 6.38
C LYS A 110 12.37 16.69 5.71
N LEU A 111 13.26 15.73 5.43
CA LEU A 111 12.88 14.44 4.87
C LEU A 111 11.95 13.68 5.82
N TYR A 112 12.24 13.68 7.11
CA TYR A 112 11.37 13.11 8.13
C TYR A 112 9.98 13.79 8.14
N ALA A 113 9.93 15.11 8.22
CA ALA A 113 8.67 15.87 8.19
C ALA A 113 7.81 15.51 6.96
N ASN A 114 8.42 15.48 5.78
CA ASN A 114 7.75 15.14 4.52
C ASN A 114 7.31 13.67 4.49
N SER A 115 8.14 12.76 5.00
CA SER A 115 7.78 11.34 5.07
C SER A 115 6.58 11.09 6.00
N LEU A 116 6.44 11.85 7.09
CA LEU A 116 5.30 11.82 8.01
C LEU A 116 4.00 12.27 7.34
N ILE A 117 4.05 13.34 6.54
CA ILE A 117 2.93 13.75 5.68
C ILE A 117 2.58 12.62 4.71
N GLY A 118 3.60 12.02 4.10
CA GLY A 118 3.43 10.89 3.19
C GLY A 118 2.78 9.67 3.84
N VAL A 119 3.06 9.37 5.12
CA VAL A 119 2.37 8.31 5.89
C VAL A 119 0.87 8.61 5.97
N GLY A 120 0.50 9.82 6.40
CA GLY A 120 -0.92 10.19 6.51
C GLY A 120 -1.66 10.12 5.16
N VAL A 121 -1.01 10.57 4.08
CA VAL A 121 -1.57 10.49 2.72
C VAL A 121 -1.68 9.04 2.25
N ALA A 122 -0.62 8.24 2.36
CA ALA A 122 -0.62 6.85 1.91
C ALA A 122 -1.66 5.99 2.65
N SER A 123 -1.74 6.14 3.97
CA SER A 123 -2.73 5.49 4.81
C SER A 123 -4.15 5.87 4.40
N SER A 124 -4.41 7.17 4.20
CA SER A 124 -5.74 7.65 3.74
C SER A 124 -6.13 7.03 2.40
N VAL A 125 -5.22 7.04 1.42
CA VAL A 125 -5.47 6.45 0.09
C VAL A 125 -5.69 4.94 0.20
N TYR A 126 -4.94 4.24 1.06
CA TYR A 126 -5.13 2.82 1.31
C TYR A 126 -6.53 2.52 1.89
N HIS A 127 -6.99 3.24 2.90
CA HIS A 127 -8.31 3.01 3.49
C HIS A 127 -9.46 3.38 2.55
N CYS A 128 -9.30 4.43 1.74
CA CYS A 128 -10.25 4.75 0.68
C CYS A 128 -10.31 3.70 -0.44
N SER A 129 -9.29 2.86 -0.58
CA SER A 129 -9.19 1.90 -1.68
C SER A 129 -9.98 0.60 -1.47
N ARG A 130 -10.38 0.00 -2.59
CA ARG A 130 -11.15 -1.26 -2.67
C ARG A 130 -10.51 -2.22 -3.68
N GLY A 131 -10.93 -3.49 -3.64
CA GLY A 131 -10.56 -4.49 -4.66
C GLY A 131 -9.06 -4.81 -4.73
N ARG A 132 -8.54 -5.03 -5.95
CA ARG A 132 -7.15 -5.46 -6.19
C ARG A 132 -6.12 -4.38 -5.88
N LEU A 133 -6.47 -3.11 -6.08
CA LEU A 133 -5.60 -1.95 -5.82
C LEU A 133 -5.19 -1.85 -4.35
N ARG A 134 -6.10 -2.25 -3.44
CA ARG A 134 -5.87 -2.20 -1.99
C ARG A 134 -4.62 -2.96 -1.54
N LYS A 135 -4.25 -4.05 -2.22
CA LYS A 135 -3.02 -4.81 -1.90
C LYS A 135 -1.75 -4.00 -2.14
N TYR A 136 -1.71 -3.25 -3.24
CA TYR A 136 -0.59 -2.39 -3.58
C TYR A 136 -0.54 -1.17 -2.67
N LEU A 137 -1.70 -0.55 -2.40
CA LEU A 137 -1.78 0.61 -1.53
C LEU A 137 -1.45 0.29 -0.08
N ARG A 138 -1.80 -0.92 0.41
CA ARG A 138 -1.33 -1.41 1.72
C ARG A 138 0.19 -1.53 1.78
N TRP A 139 0.79 -2.06 0.72
CA TRP A 139 2.24 -2.13 0.64
C TRP A 139 2.87 -0.73 0.65
N ILE A 140 2.34 0.21 -0.16
CA ILE A 140 2.80 1.60 -0.15
C ILE A 140 2.69 2.21 1.25
N ASP A 141 1.57 2.02 1.94
CA ASP A 141 1.35 2.53 3.30
C ASP A 141 2.42 2.01 4.27
N TYR A 142 2.63 0.69 4.34
CA TYR A 142 3.67 0.10 5.18
C TYR A 142 5.09 0.54 4.80
N THR A 143 5.37 0.66 3.50
CA THR A 143 6.65 1.18 3.01
C THR A 143 6.85 2.65 3.38
N MET A 144 5.79 3.46 3.41
CA MET A 144 5.84 4.84 3.87
C MET A 144 6.08 4.94 5.38
N ILE A 145 5.43 4.10 6.19
CA ILE A 145 5.72 3.98 7.63
C ILE A 145 7.20 3.65 7.84
N ALA A 146 7.71 2.64 7.13
CA ALA A 146 9.12 2.27 7.18
C ALA A 146 10.02 3.44 6.77
N THR A 147 9.70 4.12 5.68
CA THR A 147 10.46 5.29 5.21
C THR A 147 10.51 6.38 6.29
N ALA A 148 9.39 6.68 6.95
CA ALA A 148 9.34 7.68 8.01
C ALA A 148 10.20 7.31 9.22
N THR A 149 10.19 6.04 9.65
CA THR A 149 11.06 5.57 10.75
C THR A 149 12.55 5.66 10.38
N VAL A 150 12.90 5.36 9.12
CA VAL A 150 14.26 5.51 8.60
C VAL A 150 14.68 6.97 8.61
N CYS A 151 13.85 7.87 8.07
CA CYS A 151 14.11 9.30 8.08
C CYS A 151 14.26 9.87 9.49
N LEU A 152 13.42 9.44 10.44
CA LEU A 152 13.53 9.83 11.85
C LEU A 152 14.85 9.40 12.46
N SER A 153 15.19 8.11 12.33
CA SER A 153 16.43 7.57 12.90
C SER A 153 17.67 8.28 12.33
N ARG A 154 17.63 8.68 11.05
CA ARG A 154 18.68 9.45 10.38
C ARG A 154 18.74 10.90 10.87
N ALA A 155 17.59 11.51 11.16
CA ALA A 155 17.52 12.86 11.73
C ALA A 155 18.05 12.91 13.17
N LEU A 156 17.94 11.82 13.93
CA LEU A 156 18.39 11.71 15.32
C LEU A 156 19.86 11.33 15.49
N ARG A 157 20.48 10.71 14.48
CA ARG A 157 21.86 10.19 14.54
C ARG A 157 22.83 11.14 13.86
N ASN A 158 23.88 11.53 14.58
CA ASN A 158 25.00 12.30 14.03
C ASN A 158 25.90 11.45 13.12
N GLU A 159 25.92 10.12 13.30
CA GLU A 159 26.73 9.20 12.50
C GLU A 159 25.84 8.20 11.75
N ASN A 160 25.83 8.23 10.42
CA ASN A 160 25.09 7.28 9.61
C ASN A 160 26.06 6.23 9.04
N PRO A 161 26.10 4.98 9.54
CA PRO A 161 26.86 3.94 8.89
C PRO A 161 26.21 3.75 7.51
N LYS A 162 26.95 4.14 6.46
CA LYS A 162 26.48 4.11 5.07
C LYS A 162 25.93 2.73 4.70
N LEU A 163 26.52 1.68 5.29
CA LEU A 163 26.07 0.29 5.16
C LEU A 163 24.64 0.06 5.70
N LEU A 164 24.30 0.60 6.87
CA LEU A 164 22.94 0.46 7.40
C LEU A 164 21.94 1.15 6.49
N MET A 165 22.24 2.37 6.04
CA MET A 165 21.35 3.09 5.12
C MET A 165 21.20 2.37 3.77
N ALA A 166 22.29 1.81 3.24
CA ALA A 166 22.27 1.02 2.02
C ALA A 166 21.46 -0.28 2.19
N ALA A 167 21.67 -1.01 3.29
CA ALA A 167 20.91 -2.21 3.61
C ALA A 167 19.42 -1.88 3.76
N THR A 168 19.10 -0.84 4.53
CA THR A 168 17.73 -0.34 4.69
C THR A 168 17.09 0.00 3.35
N ALA A 169 17.79 0.70 2.45
CA ALA A 169 17.27 1.01 1.12
C ALA A 169 16.99 -0.25 0.28
N ALA A 170 17.82 -1.29 0.41
CA ALA A 170 17.62 -2.56 -0.29
C ALA A 170 16.45 -3.38 0.29
N PHE A 171 16.25 -3.35 1.61
CA PHE A 171 15.22 -4.15 2.29
C PHE A 171 13.86 -3.46 2.40
N LEU A 172 13.79 -2.12 2.32
CA LEU A 172 12.54 -1.34 2.41
C LEU A 172 11.41 -1.83 1.47
N PRO A 173 11.65 -2.15 0.18
CA PRO A 173 10.58 -2.65 -0.69
C PRO A 173 10.15 -4.10 -0.38
N VAL A 174 10.99 -4.85 0.34
CA VAL A 174 10.85 -6.30 0.57
C VAL A 174 10.23 -6.60 1.93
N GLN A 175 10.76 -5.97 2.99
CA GLN A 175 10.39 -6.19 4.38
C GLN A 175 10.24 -4.87 5.14
N PRO A 176 9.27 -4.02 4.77
CA PRO A 176 9.08 -2.72 5.41
C PRO A 176 8.87 -2.84 6.93
N LEU A 177 8.16 -3.86 7.42
CA LEU A 177 7.93 -4.06 8.86
C LEU A 177 9.22 -4.33 9.64
N MET A 178 10.13 -5.16 9.10
CA MET A 178 11.41 -5.42 9.77
C MET A 178 12.30 -4.19 9.79
N VAL A 179 12.31 -3.43 8.69
CA VAL A 179 13.01 -2.14 8.63
C VAL A 179 12.45 -1.18 9.68
N SER A 180 11.12 -1.03 9.76
CA SER A 180 10.46 -0.22 10.78
C SER A 180 10.84 -0.64 12.19
N LEU A 181 10.84 -1.93 12.49
CA LEU A 181 11.18 -2.46 13.82
C LEU A 181 12.60 -2.09 14.24
N ILE A 182 13.58 -2.32 13.35
CA ILE A 182 14.99 -2.01 13.62
C ILE A 182 15.16 -0.51 13.87
N HIS A 183 14.65 0.32 12.97
CA HIS A 183 14.81 1.77 13.06
C HIS A 183 14.05 2.40 14.24
N THR A 184 12.90 1.83 14.60
CA THR A 184 12.14 2.22 15.80
C THR A 184 12.90 1.84 17.06
N GLY A 185 13.45 0.63 17.16
CA GLY A 185 14.29 0.22 18.29
C GLY A 185 15.52 1.11 18.46
N MET A 186 16.17 1.50 17.36
CA MET A 186 17.28 2.45 17.39
C MET A 186 16.84 3.84 17.87
N MET A 187 15.68 4.31 17.42
CA MET A 187 15.11 5.59 17.85
C MET A 187 14.78 5.57 19.34
N GLU A 188 14.20 4.47 19.85
CA GLU A 188 13.86 4.30 21.25
C GLU A 188 15.11 4.34 22.15
N VAL A 189 16.18 3.67 21.76
CA VAL A 189 17.48 3.74 22.48
C VAL A 189 18.00 5.18 22.48
N ALA A 190 17.89 5.90 21.37
CA ALA A 190 18.30 7.30 21.29
C ALA A 190 17.42 8.21 22.17
N PHE A 191 16.10 7.98 22.21
CA PHE A 191 15.16 8.70 23.06
C PHE A 191 15.50 8.47 24.53
N ALA A 192 15.58 7.20 24.97
CA ALA A 192 15.91 6.84 26.35
C ALA A 192 17.24 7.47 26.80
N LYS A 193 18.29 7.39 25.97
CA LYS A 193 19.58 8.01 26.27
C LYS A 193 19.50 9.52 26.45
N ARG A 194 18.66 10.21 25.67
CA ARG A 194 18.46 11.67 25.80
C ARG A 194 17.59 12.01 27.02
N ALA A 195 16.50 11.29 27.27
CA ALA A 195 15.63 11.49 28.43
C ALA A 195 16.33 11.23 29.78
N LEU A 196 17.38 10.40 29.79
CA LEU A 196 18.23 10.24 30.97
C LEU A 196 19.07 11.49 31.26
N LYS A 197 19.52 12.20 30.22
CA LYS A 197 20.38 13.38 30.33
C LYS A 197 19.58 14.67 30.50
N ASP A 198 18.42 14.75 29.87
CA ASP A 198 17.55 15.91 29.82
C ASP A 198 16.22 15.60 30.53
N PRO A 199 15.96 16.19 31.71
CA PRO A 199 14.74 15.93 32.46
C PRO A 199 13.47 16.39 31.71
N ASP A 200 13.56 17.38 30.82
CA ASP A 200 12.42 17.91 30.08
C ASP A 200 11.87 16.87 29.06
N LEU A 201 12.71 15.93 28.65
CA LEU A 201 12.34 14.85 27.73
C LEU A 201 11.71 13.63 28.42
N ARG A 202 11.73 13.53 29.75
CA ARG A 202 11.24 12.33 30.48
C ARG A 202 9.75 12.11 30.32
N MET A 203 8.97 13.20 30.39
CA MET A 203 7.53 13.11 30.19
C MET A 203 7.21 12.68 28.75
N ALA A 204 7.88 13.29 27.78
CA ALA A 204 7.74 12.93 26.37
C ALA A 204 8.11 11.46 26.12
N HIS A 205 9.20 10.97 26.73
CA HIS A 205 9.61 9.56 26.64
C HIS A 205 8.60 8.61 27.30
N THR A 206 8.01 9.00 28.43
CA THR A 206 6.97 8.19 29.10
C THR A 206 5.73 8.07 28.22
N VAL A 207 5.25 9.19 27.67
CA VAL A 207 4.11 9.19 26.74
C VAL A 207 4.44 8.37 25.50
N HIS A 208 5.65 8.53 24.93
CA HIS A 208 6.14 7.73 23.81
C HIS A 208 6.03 6.24 24.11
N LYS A 209 6.63 5.77 25.21
CA LYS A 209 6.64 4.36 25.59
C LYS A 209 5.23 3.80 25.78
N MET A 210 4.35 4.52 26.48
CA MET A 210 2.98 4.05 26.73
C MET A 210 2.17 3.98 25.44
N SER A 211 2.29 4.99 24.59
CA SER A 211 1.61 5.03 23.28
C SER A 211 2.15 3.99 22.30
N SER A 212 3.47 3.74 22.28
CA SER A 212 4.11 2.68 21.49
C SER A 212 3.70 1.29 21.97
N LEU A 213 3.61 1.07 23.28
CA LEU A 213 3.12 -0.19 23.86
C LEU A 213 1.66 -0.44 23.46
N LEU A 214 0.80 0.56 23.67
CA LEU A 214 -0.61 0.48 23.30
C LEU A 214 -0.80 0.27 21.79
N GLY A 215 -0.05 1.02 20.97
CA GLY A 215 -0.07 0.90 19.52
C GLY A 215 0.38 -0.48 19.05
N GLY A 216 1.43 -1.03 19.64
CA GLY A 216 1.88 -2.40 19.36
C GLY A 216 0.85 -3.47 19.75
N MET A 217 0.19 -3.31 20.91
CA MET A 217 -0.90 -4.19 21.31
C MET A 217 -2.09 -4.13 20.35
N LEU A 218 -2.49 -2.92 19.93
CA LEU A 218 -3.59 -2.72 18.98
C LEU A 218 -3.25 -3.27 17.59
N PHE A 219 -2.00 -3.11 17.13
CA PHE A 219 -1.53 -3.69 15.87
C PHE A 219 -1.63 -5.22 15.88
N VAL A 220 -1.16 -5.87 16.95
CA VAL A 220 -1.26 -7.33 17.09
C VAL A 220 -2.72 -7.77 17.23
N ALA A 221 -3.54 -7.01 17.98
CA ALA A 221 -4.95 -7.30 18.14
C ALA A 221 -5.74 -7.20 16.82
N ASP A 222 -5.40 -6.23 15.95
CA ASP A 222 -6.01 -6.07 14.62
C ASP A 222 -5.81 -7.34 13.76
N ASP A 223 -4.62 -7.95 13.84
CA ASP A 223 -4.31 -9.21 13.15
C ASP A 223 -4.98 -10.43 13.78
N LEU A 224 -5.05 -10.50 15.13
CA LEU A 224 -5.64 -11.63 15.84
C LEU A 224 -7.18 -11.62 15.84
N PHE A 225 -7.79 -10.43 15.80
CA PHE A 225 -9.23 -10.22 15.89
C PHE A 225 -9.76 -9.38 14.72
N PRO A 226 -9.67 -9.87 13.46
CA PRO A 226 -10.00 -9.11 12.25
C PRO A 226 -11.49 -8.78 12.09
N LYS A 227 -12.35 -9.21 13.01
CA LYS A 227 -13.79 -8.90 13.06
C LYS A 227 -14.14 -7.80 14.07
N THR A 228 -13.17 -7.36 14.87
CA THR A 228 -13.37 -6.30 15.85
C THR A 228 -13.09 -4.97 15.16
N PRO A 229 -14.11 -4.14 14.90
CA PRO A 229 -13.92 -2.90 14.17
C PRO A 229 -13.11 -1.90 14.99
N TYR A 230 -12.49 -0.93 14.30
CA TYR A 230 -11.80 0.22 14.89
C TYR A 230 -10.49 -0.07 15.65
N LEU A 231 -10.02 -1.32 15.71
CA LEU A 231 -8.69 -1.63 16.28
C LEU A 231 -7.57 -0.91 15.53
N HIS A 232 -7.63 -0.94 14.20
CA HIS A 232 -6.74 -0.20 13.32
C HIS A 232 -6.76 1.31 13.57
N ALA A 233 -7.96 1.91 13.71
CA ALA A 233 -8.10 3.32 14.03
C ALA A 233 -7.49 3.68 15.39
N GLY A 234 -7.66 2.79 16.38
CA GLY A 234 -7.00 2.92 17.68
C GLY A 234 -5.48 2.87 17.57
N TRP A 235 -4.95 1.95 16.76
CA TRP A 235 -3.51 1.86 16.48
C TRP A 235 -2.99 3.16 15.86
N HIS A 236 -3.68 3.73 14.86
CA HIS A 236 -3.34 5.03 14.27
C HIS A 236 -3.22 6.14 15.32
N LEU A 237 -4.21 6.26 16.22
CA LEU A 237 -4.21 7.28 17.28
C LEU A 237 -3.05 7.10 18.25
N ALA A 238 -2.83 5.88 18.73
CA ALA A 238 -1.71 5.59 19.64
C ALA A 238 -0.37 5.89 18.96
N ALA A 239 -0.19 5.48 17.70
CA ALA A 239 1.00 5.77 16.92
C ALA A 239 1.19 7.28 16.68
N ALA A 240 0.13 8.03 16.37
CA ALA A 240 0.21 9.48 16.19
C ALA A 240 0.66 10.19 17.47
N VAL A 241 0.13 9.81 18.63
CA VAL A 241 0.59 10.33 19.94
C VAL A 241 2.07 10.03 20.14
N GLY A 242 2.49 8.78 19.92
CA GLY A 242 3.88 8.36 20.06
C GLY A 242 4.83 9.12 19.13
N VAL A 243 4.47 9.25 17.86
CA VAL A 243 5.27 9.99 16.87
C VAL A 243 5.33 11.48 17.19
N GLY A 244 4.24 12.06 17.72
CA GLY A 244 4.23 13.45 18.16
C GLY A 244 5.28 13.77 19.22
N THR A 245 5.56 12.83 20.12
CA THR A 245 6.64 12.99 21.11
C THR A 245 8.03 12.96 20.47
N CYS A 246 8.21 12.30 19.32
CA CYS A 246 9.50 12.24 18.62
C CYS A 246 9.88 13.60 18.01
N ASN A 247 8.92 14.47 17.69
CA ASN A 247 9.21 15.83 17.23
C ASN A 247 10.00 16.63 18.29
N LYS A 248 9.77 16.37 19.58
CA LYS A 248 10.55 16.97 20.67
C LYS A 248 12.02 16.58 20.67
N LEU A 249 12.37 15.44 20.09
CA LEU A 249 13.77 15.05 19.91
C LEU A 249 14.48 15.81 18.79
N LEU A 250 13.74 16.54 17.96
CA LEU A 250 14.28 17.33 16.85
C LEU A 250 14.32 18.84 17.15
N GLU A 251 13.75 19.24 18.30
CA GLU A 251 13.98 20.54 18.92
C GLU A 251 15.38 20.59 19.53
#